data_AF-A0A819QMR6-F1
#
_entry.id   AF-A0A819QMR6-F1
#
_cell.length_a   1.000
_cell.length_b   1.000
_cell.length_c   1.000
_cell.angle_alpha   90.00
_cell.angle_beta   90.00
_cell.angle_gamma   90.00
#
_symmetry.space_group_name_H-M   'P 1'
#
loop_
_entity.id
_entity.type
_entity.pdbx_description
1 polymer ?
#
loop_
_entity_poly.entity_id
_entity_poly.type
_entity_poly.pdbx_seq_one_letter_code
_entity_poly.pdbx_strand_id
1 'polypeptide(L)'
;MNSKFLVIGVVVVTALALGLGIIIGHFAITKPTHNTSWKHDRLTKSADQRNYQTFIDSIQATNIEINLKDLTSRPHLAGLPEDLESAQVIEQRWITDGLKVT
;
A
#
# COMPACT_ATOMS: atom_id res chain seq x y z
N MET A 1 14.33 -54.35 -38.03
CA MET A 1 13.46 -53.31 -37.41
C MET A 1 13.98 -51.96 -37.86
N ASN A 2 13.15 -51.17 -38.55
CA ASN A 2 13.63 -50.04 -39.35
C ASN A 2 14.03 -48.86 -38.44
N SER A 3 15.33 -48.68 -38.23
CA SER A 3 15.93 -47.68 -37.33
C SER A 3 15.40 -46.26 -37.54
N LYS A 4 15.02 -45.91 -38.76
CA LYS A 4 14.41 -44.61 -39.11
C LYS A 4 13.08 -44.38 -38.38
N PHE A 5 12.21 -45.39 -38.28
CA PHE A 5 10.93 -45.25 -37.58
C PHE A 5 11.10 -45.18 -36.06
N LEU A 6 12.14 -45.84 -35.54
CA LEU A 6 12.49 -45.76 -34.12
C LEU A 6 12.99 -44.36 -33.76
N VAL A 7 13.83 -43.75 -34.60
CA VAL A 7 14.31 -42.37 -34.41
C VAL A 7 13.14 -41.37 -34.47
N ILE A 8 12.23 -41.51 -35.44
CA ILE A 8 11.06 -40.63 -35.55
C ILE A 8 10.15 -40.78 -34.31
N GLY A 9 9.92 -42.00 -33.85
CA GLY A 9 9.12 -42.26 -32.65
C GLY A 9 9.69 -41.59 -31.40
N VAL A 10 11.01 -41.69 -31.20
CA VAL A 10 11.69 -41.04 -30.07
C VAL A 10 11.54 -39.51 -30.13
N VAL A 11 11.76 -38.91 -31.31
CA VAL A 11 11.66 -37.44 -31.47
C VAL A 11 10.24 -36.94 -31.15
N VAL A 12 9.21 -37.64 -31.61
CA VAL A 12 7.80 -37.24 -31.36
C VAL A 12 7.47 -37.33 -29.87
N VAL A 13 7.86 -38.41 -29.19
CA VAL A 13 7.60 -38.58 -27.76
C VAL A 13 8.34 -37.52 -26.94
N THR A 14 9.60 -37.22 -27.27
CA THR A 14 10.38 -36.17 -26.59
C THR A 14 9.75 -34.79 -26.77
N ALA A 15 9.28 -34.46 -27.99
CA ALA A 15 8.62 -33.18 -28.25
C ALA A 15 7.32 -33.02 -27.44
N LEU A 16 6.51 -34.08 -27.35
CA LEU A 16 5.27 -34.08 -26.57
C LEU A 16 5.54 -33.94 -25.06
N ALA A 17 6.54 -34.67 -24.54
CA ALA A 17 6.92 -34.58 -23.13
C ALA A 17 7.43 -33.17 -22.75
N LEU A 18 8.24 -32.55 -23.62
CA LEU A 18 8.71 -31.18 -23.42
C LEU A 18 7.58 -30.16 -23.49
N GLY A 19 6.67 -30.28 -24.47
CA GLY A 19 5.51 -29.40 -24.60
C GLY A 19 4.62 -29.44 -23.37
N LEU A 20 4.27 -30.65 -22.90
CA LEU A 20 3.48 -30.83 -21.68
C LEU A 20 4.22 -30.32 -20.44
N GLY A 21 5.52 -30.57 -20.32
CA GLY A 21 6.34 -30.07 -19.21
C GLY A 21 6.39 -28.54 -19.15
N ILE A 22 6.47 -27.85 -20.30
CA ILE A 22 6.46 -26.39 -20.37
C ILE A 22 5.08 -25.83 -19.98
N ILE A 23 3.99 -26.43 -20.45
CA ILE A 23 2.64 -25.99 -20.10
C ILE A 23 2.40 -26.17 -18.61
N ILE A 24 2.72 -27.35 -18.06
CA ILE A 24 2.59 -27.61 -16.63
C ILE A 24 3.49 -26.66 -15.84
N GLY A 25 4.75 -26.48 -16.24
CA GLY A 25 5.67 -25.54 -15.59
C GLY A 25 5.16 -24.10 -15.60
N HIS A 26 4.58 -23.64 -16.73
CA HIS A 26 4.00 -22.31 -16.84
C HIS A 26 2.86 -22.08 -15.85
N PHE A 27 2.00 -23.08 -15.62
CA PHE A 27 0.89 -22.99 -14.68
C PHE A 27 1.24 -23.41 -13.24
N ALA A 28 2.31 -24.18 -13.04
CA ALA A 28 2.79 -24.63 -11.73
C ALA A 28 3.64 -23.56 -11.03
N ILE A 29 4.15 -22.58 -11.77
CA ILE A 29 4.76 -21.38 -11.17
C ILE A 29 3.64 -20.51 -10.63
N THR A 30 3.25 -20.76 -9.37
CA THR A 30 2.64 -19.73 -8.55
C THR A 30 3.67 -18.62 -8.41
N LYS A 31 3.45 -17.50 -9.11
CA LYS A 31 4.28 -16.30 -8.88
C LYS A 31 4.30 -16.08 -7.37
N PRO A 32 5.47 -15.91 -6.72
CA PRO A 32 5.46 -15.46 -5.35
C PRO A 32 4.76 -14.10 -5.36
N THR A 33 3.49 -14.08 -4.96
CA THR A 33 2.98 -12.91 -4.26
C THR A 33 4.01 -12.67 -3.19
N HIS A 34 4.65 -11.51 -3.22
CA HIS A 34 5.66 -11.13 -2.27
C HIS A 34 4.97 -11.14 -0.90
N ASN A 35 5.01 -12.30 -0.24
CA ASN A 35 4.12 -12.64 0.84
C ASN A 35 4.76 -12.15 2.14
N THR A 36 4.86 -10.83 2.26
CA THR A 36 4.94 -10.12 3.53
C THR A 36 3.53 -9.97 4.15
N SER A 37 2.62 -10.92 3.90
CA SER A 37 1.20 -10.87 4.26
C SER A 37 0.96 -10.65 5.75
N TRP A 38 1.77 -11.21 6.65
CA TRP A 38 1.45 -11.04 8.07
C TRP A 38 1.68 -9.62 8.61
N LYS A 39 2.55 -8.82 7.97
CA LYS A 39 2.75 -7.39 8.29
C LYS A 39 1.95 -6.46 7.37
N HIS A 40 1.75 -6.82 6.10
CA HIS A 40 0.98 -6.02 5.17
C HIS A 40 -0.53 -6.17 5.36
N ASP A 41 -1.11 -7.37 5.55
CA ASP A 41 -2.58 -7.53 5.59
C ASP A 41 -3.28 -6.75 6.71
N ARG A 42 -2.60 -6.48 7.83
CA ARG A 42 -3.18 -5.63 8.89
C ARG A 42 -3.04 -4.13 8.62
N LEU A 43 -2.08 -3.71 7.80
CA LEU A 43 -1.87 -2.31 7.40
C LEU A 43 -2.52 -1.97 6.05
N THR A 44 -2.78 -2.96 5.20
CA THR A 44 -3.31 -2.84 3.83
C THR A 44 -4.67 -3.49 3.70
N LYS A 45 -5.42 -3.66 4.79
CA LYS A 45 -6.82 -4.08 4.75
C LYS A 45 -7.63 -3.00 4.02
N SER A 46 -7.64 -3.11 2.69
CA SER A 46 -8.34 -2.27 1.72
C SER A 46 -8.20 -0.76 1.95
N ALA A 47 -6.97 -0.23 1.81
CA ALA A 47 -6.84 1.17 1.42
C ALA A 47 -7.36 1.29 -0.02
N ASP A 48 -8.61 1.69 -0.20
CA ASP A 48 -9.16 1.96 -1.52
C ASP A 48 -8.32 3.09 -2.14
N GLN A 49 -7.71 2.84 -3.29
CA GLN A 49 -6.88 3.82 -4.01
C GLN A 49 -7.65 5.13 -4.25
N ARG A 50 -8.98 5.06 -4.39
CA ARG A 50 -9.84 6.25 -4.51
C ARG A 50 -9.88 7.09 -3.23
N ASN A 51 -9.88 6.44 -2.06
CA ASN A 51 -9.84 7.12 -0.77
C ASN A 51 -8.48 7.79 -0.54
N TYR A 52 -7.39 7.19 -1.04
CA TYR A 52 -6.06 7.78 -0.96
C TYR A 52 -5.93 9.06 -1.80
N GLN A 53 -6.33 9.02 -3.08
CA GLN A 53 -6.22 10.22 -3.94
C GLN A 53 -7.11 11.36 -3.42
N THR A 54 -8.34 11.05 -2.99
CA THR A 54 -9.25 12.05 -2.39
C THR A 54 -8.65 12.66 -1.13
N PHE A 55 -7.92 11.88 -0.33
CA PHE A 55 -7.21 12.38 0.85
C PHE A 55 -6.03 13.30 0.48
N ILE A 56 -5.23 12.94 -0.53
CA ILE A 56 -4.14 13.81 -0.99
C ILE A 56 -4.70 15.11 -1.57
N ASP A 57 -5.77 15.03 -2.36
CA ASP A 57 -6.43 16.19 -2.97
C ASP A 57 -7.11 17.11 -1.96
N SER A 58 -7.47 16.59 -0.77
CA SER A 58 -8.07 17.40 0.31
C SER A 58 -7.04 18.24 1.07
N ILE A 59 -5.74 17.93 0.97
CA ILE A 59 -4.66 18.69 1.61
C ILE A 59 -4.36 19.95 0.79
N GLN A 60 -4.70 21.12 1.34
CA GLN A 60 -4.52 22.41 0.66
C GLN A 60 -3.38 23.22 1.28
N ALA A 61 -2.41 23.66 0.47
CA ALA A 61 -1.28 24.47 0.91
C ALA A 61 -1.70 25.77 1.61
N THR A 62 -2.77 26.43 1.14
CA THR A 62 -3.33 27.63 1.75
C THR A 62 -3.78 27.39 3.20
N ASN A 63 -4.40 26.24 3.48
CA ASN A 63 -4.82 25.89 4.83
C ASN A 63 -3.60 25.65 5.74
N ILE A 64 -2.54 25.04 5.21
CA ILE A 64 -1.28 24.86 5.95
C ILE A 64 -0.67 26.23 6.29
N GLU A 65 -0.63 27.16 5.35
CA GLU A 65 -0.09 28.51 5.57
C GLU A 65 -0.88 29.29 6.62
N ILE A 66 -2.21 29.31 6.52
CA ILE A 66 -3.09 29.99 7.48
C ILE A 66 -2.89 29.39 8.89
N ASN A 67 -2.86 28.06 8.99
CA ASN A 67 -2.66 27.37 10.25
C ASN A 67 -1.29 27.64 10.84
N LEU A 68 -0.23 27.65 10.03
CA LEU A 68 1.12 27.93 10.50
C LEU A 68 1.21 29.36 11.02
N LYS A 69 0.66 30.34 10.29
CA LYS A 69 0.64 31.74 10.70
C LYS A 69 -0.06 31.94 12.04
N ASP A 70 -1.18 31.24 12.26
CA ASP A 70 -1.96 31.30 13.50
C ASP A 70 -1.20 30.67 14.67
N LEU A 71 -0.73 29.43 14.48
CA LEU A 71 -0.04 28.65 15.52
C LEU A 71 1.33 29.25 15.92
N THR A 72 2.00 29.98 15.03
CA THR A 72 3.29 30.63 15.32
C THR A 72 3.16 32.11 15.65
N SER A 73 1.95 32.63 15.87
CA SER A 73 1.73 34.05 16.09
C SER A 73 2.34 34.56 17.40
N ARG A 74 2.62 33.66 18.36
CA ARG A 74 3.21 33.97 19.67
C ARG A 74 4.22 32.88 20.08
N PRO A 75 5.23 33.21 20.91
CA PRO A 75 6.09 32.20 21.53
C PRO A 75 5.27 31.30 22.48
N HIS A 76 5.32 29.99 22.28
CA HIS A 76 4.60 28.98 23.07
C HIS A 76 5.59 28.01 23.75
N LEU A 77 6.41 28.53 24.66
CA LEU A 77 7.38 27.70 25.40
C LEU A 77 6.66 26.76 26.38
N ALA A 78 7.18 25.54 26.48
CA ALA A 78 6.62 24.51 27.34
C ALA A 78 6.42 24.99 28.78
N GLY A 79 5.21 24.80 29.31
CA GLY A 79 4.86 25.18 30.69
C GLY A 79 4.51 26.66 30.88
N LEU A 80 4.47 27.46 29.82
CA LEU A 80 3.84 28.79 29.84
C LEU A 80 2.33 28.70 29.51
N PRO A 81 1.52 29.71 29.89
CA PRO A 81 0.10 29.75 29.54
C PRO A 81 -0.19 29.61 28.04
N GLU A 82 0.68 30.13 27.19
CA GLU A 82 0.55 30.08 25.72
C GLU A 82 0.68 28.65 25.15
N ASP A 83 1.42 27.78 25.84
CA ASP A 83 1.52 26.35 25.48
C ASP A 83 0.19 25.62 25.75
N LEU A 84 -0.47 25.93 26.87
CA LEU A 84 -1.81 25.41 27.16
C LEU A 84 -2.86 25.93 26.17
N GLU A 85 -2.82 27.22 25.83
CA GLU A 85 -3.71 27.82 24.82
C GLU A 85 -3.54 27.10 23.46
N SER A 86 -2.29 26.87 23.04
CA SER A 86 -1.99 26.15 21.79
C SER A 86 -2.54 24.72 21.81
N ALA A 87 -2.39 24.00 22.93
CA ALA A 87 -2.93 22.65 23.10
C ALA A 87 -4.47 22.63 23.02
N GLN A 88 -5.15 23.59 23.66
CA GLN A 88 -6.60 23.72 23.63
C GLN A 88 -7.13 24.02 22.22
N VAL A 89 -6.41 24.85 21.45
CA VAL A 89 -6.75 25.12 20.04
C VAL A 89 -6.70 23.84 19.21
N ILE A 90 -5.67 23.00 19.39
CA ILE A 90 -5.54 21.72 18.67
C ILE A 90 -6.63 20.73 19.11
N GLU A 91 -6.88 20.59 20.41
CA GLU A 91 -7.96 19.75 20.95
C GLU A 91 -9.30 20.12 20.33
N GLN A 92 -9.64 21.42 20.36
CA GLN A 92 -10.89 21.91 19.81
C GLN A 92 -11.01 21.64 18.31
N ARG A 93 -9.94 21.83 17.54
CA ARG A 93 -9.93 21.53 16.09
C ARG A 93 -10.20 20.05 15.84
N TRP A 94 -9.55 19.15 16.57
CA TRP A 94 -9.76 17.72 16.41
C TRP A 94 -11.21 17.32 16.72
N ILE A 95 -11.80 17.85 17.80
CA ILE A 95 -13.20 17.60 18.13
C ILE A 95 -14.13 18.13 17.03
N THR A 96 -13.88 19.35 16.54
CA THR A 96 -14.65 19.96 15.45
C THR A 96 -14.53 19.16 14.15
N ASP A 97 -13.36 18.60 13.85
CA ASP A 97 -13.11 17.76 12.68
C ASP A 97 -13.66 16.32 12.84
N GLY A 98 -14.30 16.02 13.98
CA GLY A 98 -15.04 14.78 14.21
C GLY A 98 -14.28 13.71 14.99
N LEU A 99 -13.12 14.04 15.57
CA LEU A 99 -12.43 13.15 16.50
C LEU A 99 -13.23 13.07 17.82
N LYS A 100 -13.69 11.87 18.15
CA LYS A 100 -14.40 11.62 19.41
C LYS A 100 -13.38 11.39 20.52
N VAL A 101 -13.43 12.22 21.55
CA VAL A 101 -12.72 11.96 22.81
C VAL A 101 -13.62 11.04 23.63
N THR A 102 -13.21 9.78 23.79
CA THR A 102 -13.89 8.76 24.62
C THR A 102 -13.24 8.64 25.98
#